data_AF-A0A0R1SKW3-F1
#
_entry.id   AF-A0A0R1SKW3-F1
#
_cell.length_a   1.000
_cell.length_b   1.000
_cell.length_c   1.000
_cell.angle_alpha   90.00
_cell.angle_beta   90.00
_cell.angle_gamma   90.00
#
_symmetry.space_group_name_H-M   'P 1'
#
loop_
_entity.id
_entity.type
_entity.pdbx_description
1 polymer ?
#
loop_
_entity_poly.entity_id
_entity_poly.type
_entity_poly.pdbx_seq_one_letter_code
_entity_poly.pdbx_strand_id
1 'polypeptide(L)'
;MIGILFVLLVASFIFCAVEVIRMGWSDERTTVISLRASYIMLVIIILLDILLPKTYMWHVFFMFKYFMAFSAAGIYLAIKHHKDFS
;
A
#
# COMPACT_ATOMS: atom_id res chain seq x y z
N MET A 1 -11.40 18.95 -0.52
CA MET A 1 -11.31 17.51 -0.82
C MET A 1 -9.87 17.02 -0.98
N ILE A 2 -9.03 17.68 -1.79
CA ILE A 2 -7.63 17.25 -2.03
C ILE A 2 -6.80 17.16 -0.73
N GLY A 3 -6.94 18.12 0.19
CA GLY A 3 -6.21 18.09 1.46
C GLY A 3 -6.50 16.86 2.33
N ILE A 4 -7.76 16.40 2.39
CA ILE A 4 -8.13 15.21 3.16
C ILE A 4 -7.55 13.94 2.51
N LEU A 5 -7.61 13.84 1.19
CA LEU A 5 -6.99 12.74 0.44
C LEU A 5 -5.48 12.69 0.62
N PHE A 6 -4.83 13.85 0.69
CA PHE A 6 -3.41 13.93 0.96
C PHE A 6 -3.06 13.43 2.37
N VAL A 7 -3.81 13.85 3.39
CA VAL A 7 -3.64 13.36 4.76
C VAL A 7 -3.85 11.85 4.83
N LEU A 8 -4.88 11.32 4.17
CA LEU A 8 -5.16 9.88 4.11
C LEU A 8 -4.03 9.10 3.43
N LEU A 9 -3.49 9.63 2.32
CA LEU A 9 -2.35 9.04 1.62
C LEU A 9 -1.13 8.96 2.53
N VAL A 10 -0.79 10.06 3.21
CA VAL A 10 0.35 10.12 4.13
C VAL A 10 0.16 9.17 5.31
N ALA A 11 -1.05 9.13 5.90
CA ALA A 11 -1.35 8.20 6.99
C ALA A 11 -1.19 6.73 6.56
N SER A 12 -1.65 6.39 5.36
CA SER A 12 -1.53 5.02 4.81
C SER A 12 -0.08 4.65 4.50
N PHE A 13 0.69 5.62 4.00
CA PHE A 13 2.12 5.46 3.78
C PHE A 13 2.87 5.21 5.10
N ILE A 14 2.61 6.02 6.13
CA ILE A 14 3.18 5.84 7.47
C ILE A 14 2.81 4.46 8.03
N PHE A 15 1.54 4.07 7.92
CA PHE A 15 1.08 2.76 8.37
C PHE A 15 1.83 1.62 7.68
N CYS A 16 1.94 1.65 6.35
CA CYS A 16 2.68 0.65 5.59
C CYS A 16 4.18 0.65 5.98
N ALA A 17 4.78 1.82 6.16
CA ALA A 17 6.19 1.94 6.54
C ALA A 17 6.45 1.36 7.94
N VAL A 18 5.57 1.61 8.91
CA VAL A 18 5.67 1.03 10.25
C VAL A 18 5.64 -0.50 10.17
N GLU A 19 4.71 -1.08 9.41
CA GLU A 19 4.61 -2.54 9.27
C GLU A 19 5.84 -3.15 8.57
N VAL A 20 6.41 -2.46 7.57
CA VAL A 20 7.67 -2.87 6.94
C VAL A 20 8.83 -2.82 7.93
N ILE A 21 8.94 -1.75 8.73
CA ILE A 21 10.01 -1.61 9.73
C ILE A 21 9.88 -2.69 10.82
N ARG A 22 8.65 -3.00 11.25
CA ARG A 22 8.38 -4.03 12.26
C ARG A 22 8.81 -5.43 11.83
N MET A 23 8.82 -5.73 10.52
CA MET A 23 9.30 -7.01 10.00
C MET A 23 10.80 -7.27 10.23
N GLY A 24 11.61 -6.23 10.52
CA GLY A 24 13.03 -6.39 10.80
C GLY A 24 13.88 -6.71 9.55
N TRP A 25 15.09 -7.23 9.76
CA TRP A 25 16.07 -7.48 8.69
C TRP A 25 15.60 -8.53 7.67
N SER A 26 16.10 -8.38 6.44
CA SER A 26 15.80 -9.29 5.33
C SER A 26 16.34 -10.69 5.61
N ASP A 27 15.42 -11.60 5.85
CA ASP A 27 15.57 -13.05 5.87
C ASP A 27 14.82 -13.60 4.62
N GLU A 28 15.06 -14.85 4.24
CA GLU A 28 14.38 -15.51 3.10
C GLU A 28 12.86 -15.45 3.23
N ARG A 29 12.34 -15.42 4.47
CA ARG A 29 10.89 -15.32 4.72
C ARG A 29 10.36 -13.89 4.58
N THR A 30 11.07 -12.88 5.09
CA THR A 30 10.64 -11.47 4.98
C THR A 30 10.75 -10.95 3.55
N THR A 31 11.69 -11.45 2.76
CA THR A 31 11.78 -11.15 1.31
C THR A 31 10.59 -11.68 0.52
N VAL A 32 10.13 -12.91 0.77
CA VAL A 32 8.92 -13.44 0.11
C VAL A 32 7.66 -12.67 0.51
N ILE A 33 7.58 -12.24 1.77
CA ILE A 33 6.43 -11.46 2.27
C ILE A 33 6.40 -10.05 1.65
N SER A 34 7.54 -9.36 1.64
CA SER A 34 7.64 -8.02 1.03
C SER A 34 7.42 -8.06 -0.49
N LEU A 35 7.87 -9.14 -1.16
CA LEU A 35 7.61 -9.36 -2.58
C LEU A 35 6.11 -9.54 -2.87
N ARG A 36 5.40 -10.33 -2.05
CA ARG A 36 3.94 -10.48 -2.16
C ARG A 36 3.19 -9.19 -1.89
N ALA A 37 3.60 -8.43 -0.88
CA ALA A 37 3.01 -7.11 -0.59
C ALA A 37 3.21 -6.14 -1.77
N SER A 38 4.42 -6.09 -2.32
CA SER A 38 4.74 -5.26 -3.50
C SER A 38 3.96 -5.70 -4.74
N TYR A 39 3.77 -7.00 -4.94
CA TYR A 39 2.94 -7.53 -6.01
C TYR A 39 1.48 -7.07 -5.88
N ILE A 40 0.91 -7.12 -4.68
CA ILE A 40 -0.45 -6.62 -4.40
C ILE A 40 -0.55 -5.12 -4.72
N MET A 41 0.43 -4.31 -4.30
CA MET A 41 0.47 -2.88 -4.64
C MET A 41 0.47 -2.66 -6.16
N LEU A 42 1.32 -3.39 -6.87
CA LEU A 42 1.49 -3.26 -8.31
C LEU A 42 0.19 -3.62 -9.04
N VAL A 43 -0.46 -4.72 -8.67
CA VAL A 43 -1.75 -5.15 -9.23
C VAL A 43 -2.82 -4.08 -9.01
N ILE A 44 -2.94 -3.55 -7.79
CA ILE A 44 -3.91 -2.50 -7.46
C ILE A 44 -3.65 -1.25 -8.29
N ILE A 45 -2.40 -0.79 -8.37
CA ILE A 45 -2.01 0.38 -9.15
C ILE A 45 -2.38 0.21 -10.62
N ILE A 46 -2.07 -0.92 -11.24
CA ILE A 46 -2.40 -1.20 -12.65
C ILE A 46 -3.92 -1.22 -12.85
N LEU A 47 -4.65 -1.93 -11.99
CA LEU A 47 -6.10 -2.07 -12.10
C LEU A 47 -6.80 -0.71 -12.01
N LEU A 48 -6.38 0.12 -11.06
CA LEU A 48 -6.86 1.50 -10.92
C LEU A 48 -6.43 2.41 -12.09
N ASP A 49 -5.27 2.19 -12.70
CA ASP A 49 -4.80 2.99 -13.83
C ASP A 49 -5.57 2.69 -15.13
N ILE A 50 -6.06 1.46 -15.29
CA ILE A 50 -6.94 1.05 -16.39
C ILE A 50 -8.38 1.55 -16.17
N LEU A 51 -8.86 1.50 -14.91
CA LEU A 51 -10.24 1.80 -14.58
C LEU A 51 -10.52 3.32 -14.45
N LEU A 52 -9.52 4.11 -14.04
CA LEU A 52 -9.71 5.55 -13.80
C LEU A 52 -9.39 6.39 -15.04
N PRO A 53 -10.33 7.26 -15.48
CA PRO A 53 -10.10 8.14 -16.63
C PRO A 53 -9.04 9.20 -16.31
N LYS A 54 -8.09 9.36 -17.23
CA LYS A 54 -6.91 10.22 -17.04
C LYS A 54 -7.16 11.71 -17.28
N THR A 55 -8.30 12.04 -17.88
CA THR A 55 -8.63 13.37 -18.40
C THR A 55 -9.37 14.26 -17.40
N TYR A 56 -10.02 13.69 -16.38
CA TYR A 56 -10.80 14.43 -15.39
C TYR A 56 -10.23 14.19 -13.99
N MET A 57 -9.97 15.26 -13.22
CA MET A 57 -9.51 15.18 -11.82
C MET A 57 -8.29 14.26 -11.57
N TRP A 58 -7.32 14.29 -12.49
CA TRP A 58 -6.09 13.49 -12.46
C TRP A 58 -5.42 13.42 -11.08
N HIS A 59 -5.28 14.56 -10.40
CA HIS A 59 -4.62 14.65 -9.09
C HIS A 59 -5.35 13.87 -7.99
N VAL A 60 -6.69 13.89 -8.00
CA VAL A 60 -7.52 13.19 -7.01
C VAL A 60 -7.43 11.68 -7.23
N PHE A 61 -7.56 11.24 -8.48
CA PHE A 61 -7.45 9.83 -8.85
C PHE A 61 -6.06 9.27 -8.61
N PHE A 62 -5.02 10.06 -8.85
CA PHE A 62 -3.65 9.71 -8.52
C PHE A 62 -3.51 9.44 -7.02
N MET A 63 -3.87 10.40 -6.16
CA MET A 63 -3.74 10.22 -4.71
C MET A 63 -4.58 9.05 -4.18
N PHE A 64 -5.80 8.88 -4.70
CA PHE A 64 -6.69 7.78 -4.31
C PHE A 64 -6.14 6.39 -4.67
N LYS A 65 -5.55 6.25 -5.87
CA LYS A 65 -4.87 5.04 -6.32
C LYS A 65 -3.77 4.60 -5.35
N TYR A 66 -2.89 5.53 -4.98
CA TYR A 66 -1.80 5.21 -4.06
C TYR A 66 -2.29 4.96 -2.63
N PHE A 67 -3.30 5.71 -2.17
CA PHE A 67 -3.93 5.48 -0.87
C PHE A 67 -4.45 4.03 -0.76
N MET A 68 -5.18 3.53 -1.76
CA MET A 68 -5.64 2.14 -1.77
C MET A 68 -4.50 1.13 -1.84
N ALA A 69 -3.47 1.39 -2.66
CA ALA A 69 -2.32 0.50 -2.77
C ALA A 69 -1.56 0.35 -1.44
N PHE A 70 -1.26 1.47 -0.77
CA PHE A 70 -0.58 1.46 0.53
C PHE A 70 -1.44 0.85 1.63
N SER A 71 -2.75 1.12 1.64
CA SER A 71 -3.66 0.53 2.62
C SER A 71 -3.74 -1.00 2.49
N ALA A 72 -3.92 -1.51 1.27
CA ALA A 72 -4.00 -2.95 1.03
C ALA A 72 -2.68 -3.67 1.35
N ALA A 73 -1.54 -3.09 0.98
CA ALA A 73 -0.23 -3.64 1.31
C ALA A 73 0.04 -3.62 2.81
N GLY A 74 -0.26 -2.51 3.49
CA GLY A 74 -0.14 -2.39 4.94
C GLY A 74 -1.00 -3.42 5.68
N ILE A 75 -2.26 -3.60 5.27
CA ILE A 75 -3.16 -4.62 5.86
C ILE A 75 -2.61 -6.02 5.66
N TYR A 76 -2.12 -6.34 4.45
CA TYR A 76 -1.51 -7.64 4.18
C TYR A 76 -0.28 -7.89 5.06
N LEU A 77 0.61 -6.89 5.20
CA LEU A 77 1.79 -6.97 6.06
C LEU A 77 1.38 -7.15 7.53
N ALA A 78 0.39 -6.40 8.02
CA ALA A 78 -0.09 -6.49 9.40
C ALA A 78 -0.69 -7.86 9.74
N ILE A 79 -1.54 -8.41 8.85
CA ILE A 79 -2.11 -9.76 9.03
C ILE A 79 -0.99 -10.80 9.04
N LYS A 80 -0.03 -10.68 8.12
CA LYS A 80 1.06 -11.65 7.99
C LYS A 80 2.00 -11.59 9.20
N HIS A 81 2.31 -10.39 9.67
CA HIS A 81 3.06 -10.14 10.90
C HIS A 81 2.35 -10.78 12.10
N HIS A 82 1.04 -10.53 12.29
CA HIS A 82 0.31 -11.13 13.41
C HIS A 82 0.26 -12.67 13.35
N LYS A 83 0.23 -13.26 12.15
CA LYS A 83 0.18 -14.71 11.96
C LYS A 83 1.53 -15.39 12.21
N ASP A 84 2.63 -14.72 11.93
CA ASP A 84 3.98 -15.29 12.09
C ASP A 84 4.52 -15.15 13.53
N PHE A 85 3.91 -14.32 14.37
CA PHE A 85 4.27 -14.09 15.79
C PHE A 85 3.30 -14.72 16.82
N SER A 86 2.29 -15.47 16.37
CA SER A 86 1.40 -16.28 17.23
C SER A 86 1.73 -17.75 17.14
#